data_AF-A0A9E0SCA3-F1
#
_entry.id   AF-A0A9E0SCA3-F1
#
_cell.length_a   1.000
_cell.length_b   1.000
_cell.length_c   1.000
_cell.angle_alpha   90.00
_cell.angle_beta   90.00
_cell.angle_gamma   90.00
#
_symmetry.space_group_name_H-M   'P 1'
#
loop_
_entity.id
_entity.type
_entity.pdbx_description
1 polymer ?
#
loop_
_entity_poly.entity_id
_entity_poly.type
_entity_poly.pdbx_seq_one_letter_code
_entity_poly.pdbx_strand_id
1 'polypeptide(L)' 'MQEQFELGFLDIFANPDDPRSKRNRLYSMSEILLGALCAAVCGAEGWQDVEDFVRQNRLLK' A
#
# COMPACT_ATOMS: atom_id res chain seq x y z
N MET A 1 29.47 11.05 15.10
CA MET A 1 28.01 11.03 15.27
C MET A 1 27.49 10.21 14.10
N GLN A 2 27.08 8.96 14.35
CA GLN A 2 26.51 8.14 13.28
C GLN A 2 25.09 8.67 13.05
N GLU A 3 24.84 9.24 11.88
CA GLU A 3 23.47 9.51 11.45
C GLU A 3 22.75 8.17 11.31
N GLN A 4 21.74 7.96 12.15
CA GLN A 4 20.82 6.86 11.95
C GLN A 4 19.91 7.24 10.79
N PHE A 5 20.03 6.53 9.68
CA PHE A 5 19.14 6.73 8.54
C PHE A 5 17.83 5.99 8.84
N GLU A 6 16.77 6.74 9.15
CA GLU A 6 15.43 6.17 9.23
C GLU A 6 14.90 5.92 7.82
N LEU A 7 14.61 4.65 7.51
CA LEU A 7 13.94 4.26 6.28
C LEU A 7 12.43 4.38 6.48
N GLY A 8 11.77 5.16 5.62
CA GLY A 8 10.32 5.19 5.53
C GLY A 8 9.75 3.95 4.84
N PHE A 9 8.47 3.67 5.05
CA PHE A 9 7.78 2.52 4.45
C PHE A 9 7.94 2.45 2.93
N LEU A 10 7.78 3.60 2.25
CA LEU A 10 7.87 3.67 0.80
C LEU A 10 9.30 3.50 0.28
N ASP A 11 10.32 3.79 1.09
CA ASP A 11 11.73 3.70 0.69
C ASP A 11 12.18 2.24 0.47
N ILE A 12 11.44 1.28 1.04
CA ILE A 12 11.66 -0.16 0.84
C ILE A 12 11.34 -0.56 -0.60
N PHE A 13 10.37 0.11 -1.21
CA PHE A 13 9.99 -0.13 -2.60
C PHE A 13 10.87 0.77 -3.45
N ALA A 14 11.79 0.18 -4.24
CA ALA A 14 12.78 0.86 -5.07
C ALA A 14 12.18 1.67 -6.26
N ASN A 15 11.22 2.55 -5.96
CA ASN A 15 10.39 3.34 -6.86
C ASN A 15 9.99 2.60 -8.15
N PRO A 16 9.31 1.44 -8.04
CA PRO A 16 8.96 0.65 -9.22
C PRO A 16 7.99 1.42 -10.12
N ASP A 17 8.19 1.30 -11.43
CA ASP A 17 7.20 1.75 -12.41
C ASP A 17 5.85 1.09 -12.11
N ASP A 18 4.78 1.89 -12.05
CA ASP A 18 3.44 1.37 -11.78
C ASP A 18 2.97 0.47 -12.94
N PRO A 19 2.83 -0.85 -12.73
CA PRO A 19 2.54 -1.81 -13.79
C PRO A 19 1.09 -1.75 -14.25
N ARG A 20 0.21 -1.02 -13.55
CA ARG A 20 -1.22 -0.96 -13.86
C ARG A 20 -1.48 -0.10 -15.09
N SER A 21 -2.51 -0.43 -15.88
CA SER A 21 -2.94 0.44 -16.99
C SER A 21 -3.40 1.82 -16.47
N LYS A 22 -3.02 2.91 -17.15
CA LYS A 22 -3.41 4.29 -16.77
C LYS A 22 -4.93 4.50 -16.65
N ARG A 23 -5.74 3.72 -17.38
CA ARG A 23 -7.22 3.81 -17.32
C ARG A 23 -7.81 3.33 -15.98
N ASN A 24 -7.11 2.47 -15.25
CA ASN A 24 -7.63 1.80 -14.06
C ASN A 24 -6.86 2.16 -12.79
N ARG A 25 -6.27 3.36 -12.72
CA ARG A 25 -5.54 3.87 -11.55
C ARG A 25 -6.43 4.81 -10.75
N LEU A 26 -7.36 4.24 -9.99
CA LEU A 26 -8.20 5.02 -9.08
C LEU A 26 -7.40 5.49 -7.85
N TYR A 27 -6.48 4.65 -7.37
CA TYR A 27 -5.67 4.90 -6.17
C TYR A 27 -4.17 4.90 -6.50
N SER A 28 -3.39 5.65 -5.73
CA SER A 28 -1.93 5.64 -5.85
C SER A 28 -1.33 4.28 -5.48
N MET A 29 -0.12 3.98 -5.98
CA MET A 29 0.58 2.76 -5.58
C MET A 29 0.86 2.75 -4.07
N SER A 30 1.21 3.89 -3.49
CA SER A 30 1.46 4.04 -2.05
C SER A 30 0.23 3.67 -1.20
N GLU A 31 -0.96 4.12 -1.58
CA GLU A 31 -2.20 3.80 -0.86
C GLU A 31 -2.53 2.31 -0.94
N ILE A 32 -2.35 1.69 -2.11
CA ILE A 32 -2.58 0.26 -2.29
C ILE A 32 -1.60 -0.56 -1.47
N LEU A 33 -0.31 -0.21 -1.48
CA LEU A 33 0.72 -0.92 -0.73
C LEU A 33 0.48 -0.80 0.78
N LEU A 34 0.17 0.40 1.27
CA LEU A 34 -0.13 0.62 2.68
C LEU A 34 -1.41 -0.15 3.09
N GLY A 35 -2.47 -0.06 2.29
CA GLY A 35 -3.73 -0.75 2.55
C GLY A 35 -3.57 -2.27 2.56
N ALA A 36 -2.84 -2.84 1.60
CA ALA A 36 -2.55 -4.26 1.53
C ALA A 36 -1.71 -4.73 2.72
N LEU A 37 -0.70 -3.96 3.14
CA LEU A 37 0.08 -4.27 4.32
C LEU A 37 -0.79 -4.29 5.58
N CYS A 38 -1.57 -3.23 5.82
CA CYS A 38 -2.45 -3.15 6.97
C CYS A 38 -3.47 -4.29 7.00
N ALA A 39 -4.11 -4.57 5.86
CA ALA A 39 -5.05 -5.67 5.74
C ALA A 39 -4.39 -7.04 6.00
N ALA A 40 -3.21 -7.29 5.44
CA ALA A 40 -2.46 -8.53 5.66
C ALA A 40 -2.07 -8.73 7.13
N VAL A 41 -1.62 -7.67 7.81
CA VAL A 41 -1.34 -7.69 9.26
C VAL A 41 -2.60 -7.98 10.07
N CYS A 42 -3.77 -7.55 9.59
CA CYS A 42 -5.07 -7.85 10.18
C CYS A 42 -5.66 -9.22 9.78
N GLY A 43 -4.93 -10.03 9.01
CA GLY A 43 -5.35 -11.39 8.66
C GLY A 43 -6.18 -11.51 7.38
N ALA A 44 -6.10 -10.54 6.46
CA ALA A 44 -6.70 -10.69 5.13
C ALA A 44 -6.09 -11.88 4.37
N GLU A 45 -6.93 -12.77 3.84
CA GLU A 45 -6.50 -13.97 3.11
C GLU A 45 -6.54 -13.79 1.59
N GLY A 46 -7.09 -12.67 1.11
CA GLY A 46 -7.12 -12.35 -0.32
C GLY A 46 -7.43 -10.88 -0.63
N TRP A 47 -7.46 -10.55 -1.92
CA TRP A 47 -7.70 -9.18 -2.39
C TRP A 47 -9.10 -8.66 -2.06
N GLN A 48 -10.10 -9.55 -1.93
CA GLN A 48 -11.44 -9.18 -1.50
C GLN A 48 -11.41 -8.64 -0.06
N ASP A 49 -10.73 -9.33 0.85
CA ASP A 49 -10.58 -8.91 2.25
C ASP A 49 -9.79 -7.60 2.34
N VAL A 50 -8.76 -7.44 1.50
CA VAL A 50 -8.00 -6.18 1.40
C VAL A 50 -8.94 -5.05 0.97
N GLU A 51 -9.76 -5.26 -0.06
CA GLU A 51 -10.73 -4.28 -0.54
C GLU A 51 -11.75 -3.91 0.55
N ASP A 52 -12.30 -4.90 1.24
CA ASP A 52 -13.28 -4.68 2.30
C ASP A 52 -12.65 -3.92 3.47
N PHE A 53 -11.43 -4.29 3.87
CA PHE A 53 -10.68 -3.63 4.93
C PHE A 53 -10.43 -2.15 4.61
N VAL A 54 -9.91 -1.86 3.41
CA VAL A 54 -9.57 -0.48 3.04
C VAL A 54 -10.80 0.39 2.81
N ARG A 55 -11.93 -0.18 2.36
CA ARG A 55 -13.22 0.52 2.26
C ARG A 55 -13.78 0.86 3.63
N GLN A 56 -13.77 -0.09 4.56
CA GLN A 56 -14.26 0.11 5.93
C GLN A 56 -13.43 1.16 6.69
N ASN A 57 -12.11 1.16 6.51
CA ASN A 57 -11.18 2.06 7.18
C ASN A 57 -10.88 3.36 6.40
N ARG A 58 -11.53 3.56 5.23
CA ARG A 58 -11.36 4.74 4.36
C ARG A 58 -9.89 5.03 4.00
N LEU A 59 -9.12 3.96 3.79
CA LEU A 59 -7.69 4.03 3.48
C LEU A 59 -7.40 4.36 2.01
N LEU A 60 -8.40 4.19 1.13
CA LEU A 60 -8.34 4.59 -0.27
C LEU A 60 -9.36 5.71 -0.50
N LYS A 61 -8.94 6.81 -1.13
CA LYS A 61 -9.76 8.01 -1.38
C LYS A 61 -10.06 8.22 -2.86
#